data_AF-A0A4Q2KEL0-F1
#
_entry.id   AF-A0A4Q2KEL0-F1
#
_cell.length_a   1.000
_cell.length_b   1.000
_cell.length_c   1.000
_cell.angle_alpha   90.00
_cell.angle_beta   90.00
_cell.angle_gamma   90.00
#
_symmetry.space_group_name_H-M   'P 1'
#
loop_
_entity.id
_entity.type
_entity.pdbx_description
1 polymer ?
#
loop_
_entity_poly.entity_id
_entity_poly.type
_entity_poly.pdbx_seq_one_letter_code
_entity_poly.pdbx_strand_id
1 'polypeptide(L)'
;MEYKLNFELVPDSCWYSNLRSILTPAQWDVVRKDAYARAEGRCMICGCPAKRLEAHERWEYDESTQTQKLADVVAVCRRCHEVIHIGRTQLMGREREAEAWFQKVNGCTYAQYRAALGKANEDHRRRNLVPAWKLDVRYLEKFCKGGKES
;
A
#
# COMPACT_ATOMS: atom_id res chain seq x y z
N MET A 1 -10.25 6.04 -15.94
CA MET A 1 -10.84 6.21 -14.60
C MET A 1 -9.77 5.91 -13.58
N GLU A 2 -9.58 6.83 -12.63
CA GLU A 2 -8.68 6.65 -11.51
C GLU A 2 -9.51 6.25 -10.29
N TYR A 3 -9.23 5.07 -9.71
CA TYR A 3 -9.92 4.60 -8.51
C TYR A 3 -9.23 5.12 -7.26
N LYS A 4 -10.02 5.44 -6.22
CA LYS A 4 -9.51 5.90 -4.94
C LYS A 4 -8.84 4.78 -4.14
N LEU A 5 -9.43 3.58 -4.19
CA LEU A 5 -8.94 2.36 -3.56
C LEU A 5 -8.56 1.38 -4.67
N ASN A 6 -7.29 0.95 -4.71
CA ASN A 6 -6.77 0.00 -5.69
C ASN A 6 -6.18 -1.23 -5.03
N PHE A 7 -5.94 -2.26 -5.83
CA PHE A 7 -5.18 -3.45 -5.45
C PHE A 7 -3.68 -3.16 -5.59
N GLU A 8 -2.89 -3.52 -4.59
CA GLU A 8 -1.43 -3.36 -4.61
C GLU A 8 -0.79 -4.74 -4.46
N LEU A 9 -0.69 -5.43 -5.60
CA LEU A 9 0.01 -6.71 -5.70
C LEU A 9 1.51 -6.44 -5.82
N VAL A 10 2.25 -6.81 -4.77
CA VAL A 10 3.69 -6.63 -4.68
C VAL A 10 4.41 -7.76 -5.43
N PRO A 11 5.35 -7.46 -6.35
CA PRO A 11 6.15 -8.47 -7.02
C PRO A 11 6.91 -9.35 -6.03
N ASP A 12 7.07 -10.62 -6.36
CA ASP A 12 7.57 -11.65 -5.45
C ASP A 12 9.02 -11.36 -5.02
N SER A 13 9.83 -10.84 -5.95
CA SER A 13 11.21 -10.38 -5.68
C SER A 13 11.29 -9.19 -4.73
N CYS A 14 10.18 -8.48 -4.48
CA CYS A 14 10.13 -7.31 -3.60
C CYS A 14 9.59 -7.62 -2.19
N TRP A 15 9.12 -8.84 -1.91
CA TRP A 15 8.48 -9.16 -0.61
C TRP A 15 9.39 -8.91 0.60
N TYR A 16 10.70 -9.09 0.44
CA TYR A 16 11.70 -8.87 1.48
C TYR A 16 12.24 -7.43 1.54
N SER A 17 11.86 -6.58 0.58
CA SER A 17 12.27 -5.17 0.44
C SER A 17 11.20 -4.22 1.00
N ASN A 18 10.76 -4.45 2.24
CA ASN A 18 9.77 -3.63 2.93
C ASN A 18 10.43 -2.80 4.05
N LEU A 19 9.71 -1.82 4.61
CA LEU A 19 10.33 -0.91 5.59
C LEU A 19 10.75 -1.62 6.88
N ARG A 20 10.12 -2.75 7.22
CA ARG A 20 10.47 -3.49 8.45
C ARG A 20 11.80 -4.22 8.36
N SER A 21 12.30 -4.51 7.15
CA SER A 21 13.64 -5.08 6.99
C SER A 21 14.74 -4.02 7.00
N ILE A 22 14.39 -2.73 6.86
CA ILE A 22 15.33 -1.61 6.72
C ILE A 22 15.35 -0.72 7.97
N LEU A 23 14.21 -0.57 8.63
CA LEU A 23 14.05 0.29 9.80
C LEU A 23 14.06 -0.51 11.09
N THR A 24 14.70 0.06 12.11
CA THR A 24 14.50 -0.40 13.48
C THR A 24 13.03 -0.18 13.91
N PRO A 25 12.53 -0.92 14.91
CA PRO A 25 11.19 -0.71 15.44
C PRO A 25 10.90 0.75 15.86
N ALA A 26 11.91 1.44 16.40
CA ALA A 26 11.80 2.85 16.80
C ALA A 26 11.66 3.80 15.59
N GLN A 27 12.44 3.58 14.54
CA GLN A 27 12.31 4.37 13.30
C GLN A 27 10.97 4.11 12.61
N TRP A 28 10.53 2.85 12.57
CA TRP A 28 9.20 2.51 12.05
C TRP A 28 8.08 3.17 12.86
N ASP A 29 8.26 3.29 14.19
CA ASP A 29 7.32 3.98 15.06
C ASP A 29 7.15 5.46 14.71
N VAL A 30 8.23 6.15 14.34
CA VAL A 30 8.18 7.54 13.88
C VAL A 30 7.37 7.64 12.58
N VAL A 31 7.68 6.79 11.60
CA VAL A 31 7.01 6.82 10.28
C VAL A 31 5.53 6.53 10.39
N ARG A 32 5.14 5.48 11.14
CA ARG A 32 3.72 5.13 11.30
C ARG A 32 2.95 6.20 12.08
N LYS A 33 3.57 6.85 13.08
CA LYS A 33 2.94 7.93 13.87
C LYS A 33 2.67 9.17 13.02
N ASP A 34 3.59 9.53 12.12
CA ASP A 34 3.35 10.59 11.14
C ASP A 34 2.14 10.29 10.25
N ALA A 35 2.05 9.07 9.70
CA ALA A 35 0.90 8.64 8.92
C ALA A 35 -0.41 8.73 9.72
N TYR A 36 -0.40 8.31 10.99
CA TYR A 36 -1.58 8.38 11.86
C TYR A 36 -1.97 9.81 12.22
N ALA A 37 -1.00 10.70 12.44
CA ALA A 37 -1.25 12.12 12.70
C ALA A 37 -1.91 12.79 11.48
N ARG A 38 -1.37 12.57 10.28
CA ARG A 38 -1.96 13.07 9.02
C ARG A 38 -3.36 12.56 8.75
N ALA A 39 -3.72 11.40 9.30
CA ALA A 39 -4.98 10.74 9.07
C ALA A 39 -6.12 11.24 9.98
N GLU A 40 -5.79 11.89 11.10
CA GLU A 40 -6.76 12.49 12.04
C GLU A 40 -7.90 11.52 12.44
N GLY A 41 -7.55 10.24 12.67
CA GLY A 41 -8.51 9.19 13.06
C GLY A 41 -9.41 8.68 11.93
N ARG A 42 -9.14 9.06 10.68
CA ARG A 42 -9.90 8.65 9.49
C ARG A 42 -9.00 7.94 8.49
N CYS A 43 -9.55 6.97 7.78
CA CYS A 43 -8.81 6.29 6.71
C CYS A 43 -8.46 7.29 5.60
N MET A 44 -7.17 7.41 5.25
CA MET A 44 -6.70 8.32 4.20
C MET A 44 -7.21 7.93 2.79
N ILE A 45 -7.77 6.74 2.64
CA ILE A 45 -8.39 6.27 1.38
C ILE A 45 -9.90 6.50 1.42
N CYS A 46 -10.66 5.73 2.18
CA CYS A 46 -12.13 5.83 2.12
C CYS A 46 -12.68 7.06 2.86
N GLY A 47 -11.90 7.71 3.72
CA GLY A 47 -12.34 8.84 4.55
C GLY A 47 -13.22 8.44 5.73
N CYS A 48 -13.50 7.15 5.95
CA CYS A 48 -14.30 6.70 7.09
C CYS A 48 -13.49 6.80 8.40
N PRO A 49 -14.12 7.23 9.51
CA PRO A 49 -13.53 7.12 10.84
C PRO A 49 -13.20 5.66 11.17
N ALA A 50 -12.06 5.43 11.83
CA ALA A 50 -11.66 4.10 12.25
C ALA A 50 -11.05 4.14 13.65
N LYS A 51 -11.52 3.26 14.54
CA LYS A 51 -10.93 3.12 15.89
C LYS A 51 -9.47 2.66 15.84
N ARG A 52 -9.12 1.88 14.81
CA ARG A 52 -7.77 1.40 14.57
C ARG A 52 -7.42 1.61 13.10
N LEU A 53 -6.33 2.33 12.88
CA LEU A 53 -5.70 2.50 11.58
C LEU A 53 -4.46 1.63 11.49
N GLU A 54 -4.11 1.24 10.27
CA GLU A 54 -2.95 0.46 9.92
C GLU A 54 -2.10 1.27 8.95
N ALA A 55 -0.79 1.34 9.19
CA ALA A 55 0.13 1.98 8.27
C ALA A 55 0.39 1.05 7.08
N HIS A 56 0.14 1.55 5.87
CA HIS A 56 0.34 0.88 4.60
C HIS A 56 1.39 1.60 3.77
N GLU A 57 2.34 0.85 3.24
CA GLU A 57 3.42 1.34 2.38
C GLU A 57 2.91 1.43 0.93
N ARG A 58 2.92 2.64 0.35
CA ARG A 58 2.58 2.84 -1.06
C ARG A 58 3.84 2.79 -1.90
N TRP A 59 3.86 1.84 -2.83
CA TRP A 59 5.00 1.60 -3.71
C TRP A 59 4.68 2.01 -5.15
N GLU A 60 5.60 2.74 -5.75
CA GLU A 60 5.66 3.02 -7.19
C GLU A 60 6.68 2.09 -7.85
N TYR A 61 6.40 1.66 -9.07
CA TYR A 61 7.28 0.76 -9.83
C TYR A 61 7.60 1.39 -11.18
N ASP A 62 8.88 1.67 -11.41
CA ASP A 62 9.41 2.07 -12.72
C ASP A 62 10.11 0.88 -13.36
N GLU A 63 9.41 0.24 -14.31
CA GLU A 63 9.91 -0.93 -15.04
C GLU A 63 11.10 -0.60 -15.96
N SER A 64 11.25 0.66 -16.40
CA SER A 64 12.33 1.07 -17.30
C SER A 64 13.68 1.19 -16.57
N THR A 65 13.65 1.71 -15.34
CA THR A 65 14.83 1.82 -14.48
C THR A 65 14.95 0.65 -13.49
N GLN A 66 13.94 -0.22 -13.47
CA GLN A 66 13.75 -1.33 -12.53
C GLN A 66 13.79 -0.84 -11.07
N THR A 67 13.11 0.27 -10.78
CA THR A 67 13.11 0.91 -9.45
C THR A 67 11.77 0.72 -8.74
N GLN A 68 11.82 0.14 -7.55
CA GLN A 68 10.73 0.14 -6.58
C GLN A 68 10.92 1.33 -5.65
N LYS A 69 10.01 2.29 -5.70
CA LYS A 69 10.11 3.54 -4.95
C LYS A 69 9.03 3.64 -3.89
N LEU A 70 9.42 3.97 -2.67
CA LEU A 70 8.49 4.29 -1.60
C LEU A 70 7.90 5.68 -1.87
N ALA A 71 6.62 5.73 -2.22
CA ALA A 71 5.93 6.96 -2.54
C ALA A 71 5.35 7.65 -1.29
N ASP A 72 4.70 6.87 -0.42
CA ASP A 72 4.10 7.35 0.82
C ASP A 72 3.91 6.22 1.83
N VAL A 73 3.70 6.56 3.10
CA VAL A 73 3.15 5.64 4.11
C VAL A 73 1.84 6.23 4.61
N VAL A 74 0.73 5.56 4.31
CA VAL A 74 -0.62 6.08 4.59
C VAL A 74 -1.31 5.27 5.68
N ALA A 75 -2.17 5.93 6.46
CA ALA A 75 -3.00 5.26 7.44
C ALA A 75 -4.33 4.83 6.83
N VAL A 76 -4.60 3.53 6.85
CA VAL A 76 -5.80 2.93 6.25
C VAL A 76 -6.61 2.17 7.28
N CYS A 77 -7.93 2.08 7.07
CA CYS A 77 -8.74 1.16 7.86
C CYS A 77 -8.55 -0.27 7.36
N ARG A 78 -8.80 -1.25 8.24
CA ARG A 78 -8.72 -2.68 7.95
C ARG A 78 -9.41 -3.07 6.63
N ARG A 79 -10.61 -2.54 6.35
CA ARG A 79 -11.36 -2.86 5.13
C ARG A 79 -10.66 -2.39 3.85
N CYS A 80 -10.06 -1.19 3.88
CA CYS A 80 -9.25 -0.72 2.75
C CYS A 80 -7.98 -1.55 2.62
N HIS A 81 -7.33 -1.89 3.74
CA HIS A 81 -6.11 -2.69 3.75
C HIS A 81 -6.33 -4.10 3.19
N GLU A 82 -7.48 -4.72 3.49
CA GLU A 82 -7.88 -6.01 2.91
C GLU A 82 -8.08 -5.94 1.40
N VAL A 83 -8.60 -4.83 0.88
CA VAL A 83 -8.74 -4.62 -0.57
C VAL A 83 -7.38 -4.38 -1.22
N ILE A 84 -6.53 -3.55 -0.62
CA ILE A 84 -5.15 -3.33 -1.09
C ILE A 84 -4.42 -4.67 -1.23
N HIS A 85 -4.50 -5.52 -0.21
CA HIS A 85 -3.92 -6.85 -0.20
C HIS A 85 -4.92 -7.95 -0.61
N ILE A 86 -5.57 -7.77 -1.76
CA ILE A 86 -6.62 -8.68 -2.23
C ILE A 86 -6.17 -10.14 -2.33
N GLY A 87 -4.93 -10.42 -2.73
CA GLY A 87 -4.41 -11.78 -2.82
C GLY A 87 -4.44 -12.52 -1.47
N ARG A 88 -4.03 -11.84 -0.38
CA ARG A 88 -4.14 -12.40 0.98
C ARG A 88 -5.61 -12.55 1.40
N THR A 89 -6.44 -11.57 1.08
CA THR A 89 -7.87 -11.58 1.47
C THR A 89 -8.65 -12.69 0.77
N GLN A 90 -8.31 -13.01 -0.47
CA GLN A 90 -8.85 -14.15 -1.22
C GLN A 90 -8.47 -15.48 -0.56
N LEU A 91 -7.21 -15.66 -0.16
CA LEU A 91 -6.76 -16.86 0.56
C LEU A 91 -7.49 -17.04 1.91
N MET A 92 -7.92 -15.95 2.53
CA MET A 92 -8.73 -15.98 3.76
C MET A 92 -10.23 -16.19 3.51
N GLY A 93 -10.67 -16.35 2.26
CA GLY A 93 -12.08 -16.55 1.90
C GLY A 93 -12.96 -15.31 2.02
N ARG A 94 -12.38 -14.10 2.03
CA ARG A 94 -13.08 -12.83 2.33
C ARG A 94 -13.16 -11.89 1.14
N GLU A 95 -13.10 -12.46 -0.07
CA GLU A 95 -13.12 -11.69 -1.32
C GLU A 95 -14.43 -10.92 -1.50
N ARG A 96 -15.57 -11.50 -1.15
CA ARG A 96 -16.88 -10.84 -1.32
C ARG A 96 -16.98 -9.55 -0.51
N GLU A 97 -16.46 -9.53 0.71
CA GLU A 97 -16.45 -8.33 1.54
C GLU A 97 -15.48 -7.26 1.01
N ALA A 98 -14.35 -7.68 0.45
CA ALA A 98 -13.39 -6.79 -0.20
C ALA A 98 -13.98 -6.18 -1.47
N GLU A 99 -14.63 -6.99 -2.31
CA GLU A 99 -15.33 -6.54 -3.51
C GLU A 99 -16.39 -5.50 -3.17
N ALA A 100 -17.30 -5.81 -2.24
CA ALA A 100 -18.37 -4.90 -1.84
C ALA A 100 -17.80 -3.58 -1.29
N TRP A 101 -16.65 -3.66 -0.59
CA TRP A 101 -15.98 -2.46 -0.10
C TRP A 101 -15.32 -1.65 -1.21
N PHE A 102 -14.65 -2.29 -2.17
CA PHE A 102 -14.07 -1.64 -3.34
C PHE A 102 -15.15 -0.88 -4.13
N GLN A 103 -16.27 -1.54 -4.44
CA GLN A 103 -17.40 -0.94 -5.15
C GLN A 103 -17.96 0.26 -4.39
N LYS A 104 -18.14 0.14 -3.07
CA LYS A 104 -18.65 1.22 -2.23
C LYS A 104 -17.71 2.43 -2.19
N VAL A 105 -16.40 2.21 -2.03
CA VAL A 105 -15.42 3.31 -1.90
C VAL A 105 -15.20 4.00 -3.24
N ASN A 106 -15.21 3.25 -4.34
CA ASN A 106 -14.94 3.76 -5.68
C ASN A 106 -16.21 4.17 -6.44
N GLY A 107 -17.41 3.85 -5.94
CA GLY A 107 -18.67 4.09 -6.64
C GLY A 107 -18.76 3.34 -7.97
N CYS A 108 -18.23 2.10 -8.03
CA CYS A 108 -18.09 1.35 -9.27
C CYS A 108 -18.93 0.05 -9.28
N THR A 109 -19.12 -0.50 -10.47
CA THR A 109 -19.83 -1.78 -10.69
C THR A 109 -18.93 -2.99 -10.46
N TYR A 110 -19.55 -4.19 -10.41
CA TYR A 110 -18.82 -5.45 -10.39
C TYR A 110 -17.93 -5.66 -11.61
N ALA A 111 -18.42 -5.32 -12.81
CA ALA A 111 -17.64 -5.43 -14.03
C ALA A 111 -16.36 -4.56 -13.95
N GLN A 112 -16.47 -3.35 -13.40
CA GLN A 112 -15.33 -2.46 -13.16
C GLN A 112 -14.36 -3.00 -12.11
N TYR A 113 -14.87 -3.59 -11.01
CA TYR A 113 -14.04 -4.29 -10.03
C TYR A 113 -13.24 -5.43 -10.68
N ARG A 114 -13.89 -6.28 -11.47
CA ARG A 114 -13.24 -7.40 -12.17
C ARG A 114 -12.20 -6.92 -13.17
N ALA A 115 -12.50 -5.86 -13.93
CA ALA A 115 -11.53 -5.25 -14.84
C ALA A 115 -10.32 -4.68 -14.09
N ALA A 116 -10.54 -4.00 -12.96
CA ALA A 116 -9.47 -3.46 -12.12
C ALA A 116 -8.59 -4.57 -11.53
N LEU A 117 -9.20 -5.67 -11.05
CA LEU A 117 -8.49 -6.82 -10.53
C LEU A 117 -7.70 -7.54 -11.65
N GLY A 118 -8.29 -7.67 -12.83
CA GLY A 118 -7.61 -8.22 -14.01
C GLY A 118 -6.37 -7.42 -14.38
N LYS A 119 -6.49 -6.08 -14.43
CA LYS A 119 -5.37 -5.17 -14.68
C LYS A 119 -4.28 -5.29 -13.60
N ALA A 120 -4.66 -5.31 -12.33
CA ALA A 120 -3.69 -5.47 -11.24
C ALA A 120 -2.92 -6.79 -11.33
N ASN A 121 -3.58 -7.89 -11.69
CA ASN A 121 -2.92 -9.18 -11.92
C ASN A 121 -2.00 -9.18 -13.15
N GLU A 122 -2.37 -8.47 -14.21
CA GLU A 122 -1.51 -8.30 -15.39
C GLU A 122 -0.25 -7.48 -15.06
N ASP A 123 -0.42 -6.36 -14.35
CA ASP A 123 0.69 -5.53 -13.87
C ASP A 123 1.60 -6.33 -12.93
N HIS A 124 1.04 -7.13 -12.02
CA HIS A 124 1.81 -8.01 -11.13
C HIS A 124 2.63 -9.05 -11.92
N ARG A 125 2.01 -9.72 -12.89
CA ARG A 125 2.68 -10.69 -13.76
C ARG A 125 3.81 -10.04 -14.54
N ARG A 126 3.57 -8.86 -15.11
CA ARG A 126 4.58 -8.10 -15.88
C ARG A 126 5.76 -7.70 -14.98
N ARG A 127 5.49 -7.17 -13.79
CA ARG A 127 6.53 -6.78 -12.82
C ARG A 127 7.32 -7.96 -12.26
N ASN A 128 6.72 -9.15 -12.19
CA ASN A 128 7.42 -10.39 -11.83
C ASN A 128 8.40 -10.89 -12.90
N LEU A 129 8.40 -10.33 -14.11
CA LEU A 129 9.45 -10.59 -15.11
C LEU A 129 10.77 -9.88 -14.79
N VAL A 130 10.74 -8.86 -13.92
CA VAL A 130 11.93 -8.14 -13.49
C VAL A 130 12.61 -8.94 -12.36
N PRO A 131 13.84 -9.44 -12.56
CA PRO A 131 14.48 -10.35 -11.63
C PRO A 131 14.86 -9.69 -10.30
N ALA A 132 15.25 -8.41 -10.35
CA ALA A 132 15.62 -7.64 -9.17
C ALA A 132 15.21 -6.18 -9.33
N TRP A 133 14.63 -5.61 -8.27
CA TRP A 133 14.25 -4.21 -8.21
C TRP A 133 15.24 -3.42 -7.36
N LYS A 134 15.67 -2.26 -7.86
CA LYS A 134 16.42 -1.27 -7.09
C LYS A 134 15.45 -0.60 -6.13
N LEU A 135 15.81 -0.56 -4.85
CA LEU A 135 14.97 0.04 -3.83
C LEU A 135 15.31 1.52 -3.64
N ASP A 136 14.30 2.38 -3.81
CA ASP A 136 14.38 3.82 -3.54
C ASP A 136 13.46 4.18 -2.36
N VAL A 137 14.07 4.44 -1.20
CA VAL A 137 13.37 4.83 0.03
C VAL A 137 13.68 6.27 0.45
N ARG A 138 14.05 7.15 -0.49
CA ARG A 138 14.34 8.57 -0.20
C ARG A 138 13.21 9.29 0.51
N TYR A 139 11.96 8.81 0.38
CA TYR A 139 10.82 9.27 1.18
C TYR A 139 11.10 9.28 2.70
N LEU A 140 11.96 8.38 3.20
CA LEU A 140 12.28 8.28 4.62
C LEU A 140 13.20 9.41 5.13
N GLU A 141 13.93 10.10 4.25
CA GLU A 141 14.90 11.14 4.63
C GLU A 141 14.24 12.28 5.42
N LYS A 142 12.95 12.53 5.22
CA LYS A 142 12.19 13.53 5.98
C LYS A 142 12.07 13.21 7.47
N PHE A 143 12.22 11.94 7.85
CA PHE A 143 12.19 11.50 9.25
C PHE A 143 13.57 11.52 9.92
N CYS A 144 14.64 11.68 9.14
CA CYS A 144 16.01 11.70 9.65
C CYS A 144 16.43 13.05 10.26
N LYS A 145 15.63 14.13 10.09
CA LYS A 145 15.97 15.49 10.56
C LYS A 145 15.61 15.79 12.03
N GLY A 146 15.77 14.80 12.91
CA GLY A 146 15.55 14.94 14.36
C GLY A 146 16.79 14.69 15.24
N GLY A 147 17.87 14.16 14.68
CA GLY A 147 19.14 13.98 15.39
C GLY A 147 20.00 15.24 15.26
N LYS A 148 19.75 16.26 16.09
CA LYS A 148 20.82 17.22 16.39
C LYS A 148 21.88 16.45 17.18
N GLU A 149 23.07 16.40 16.61
CA GLU A 149 24.34 16.19 17.28
C GLU A 149 24.31 16.85 18.67
N SER A 150 24.59 16.04 19.69
CA SER A 150 24.93 16.52 21.04
C SER A 150 26.44 16.58 21.15
#